data_AF-A0A182SMW7-F1
#
_entry.id   AF-A0A182SMW7-F1
#
_cell.length_a   1.000
_cell.length_b   1.000
_cell.length_c   1.000
_cell.angle_alpha   90.00
_cell.angle_beta   90.00
_cell.angle_gamma   90.00
#
_symmetry.space_group_name_H-M   'P 1'
#
loop_
_entity.id
_entity.type
_entity.pdbx_description
1 polymer ?
#
loop_
_entity_poly.entity_id
_entity_poly.type
_entity_poly.pdbx_seq_one_letter_code
_entity_poly.pdbx_strand_id
1 'polypeptide(L)'
;HGGQWPDPTIDLEVWLLSDYHYIPQEIREAGAITNPGRFGLFVPKALIRKEDAFPKPLIYTMFQEDINDRRYYDIIKKFDIPEAVLESIYRYAENNCKDVCNDQGMYIPPHCTEGRKCALVLAPHYENTHFIVKHIDEMEFQLKVIWLGDKLRLGIKQLMSVYGADRKNGKKFLVFHWTPSEVINSRRTEYVPVTMPRCEEMIASNDTGCKEAEYAFDSLVLLHFKEEHMQQTFDLYDKYEDQILQAREETDSDQFGVTRYYDQIACDWMLSQPDVWNGFKPPTPVEEVFVGGIFPLSGMGLSYLGIAPAALMAQRDINQNTTILSNYKLTVLQNDGQCRADTVMKSFISYYIQQTKMIGVLGPACSETVEPIAGVSKHFRMAVISYSAEGAFLSDREKYPYFFRTIGENRQYEHVYALLLPR
;
A
#
# COMPACT_ATOMS: atom_id res chain seq x y z
N HIS A 1 14.77 -18.98 0.97
CA HIS A 1 16.02 -18.42 1.55
C HIS A 1 15.63 -17.69 2.82
N GLY A 2 16.22 -18.09 3.96
CA GLY A 2 15.95 -17.46 5.26
C GLY A 2 16.36 -16.00 5.22
N GLY A 3 15.39 -15.10 5.35
CA GLY A 3 15.67 -13.68 5.53
C GLY A 3 16.41 -13.51 6.84
N GLN A 4 17.56 -12.84 6.78
CA GLN A 4 18.11 -12.18 7.96
C GLN A 4 16.99 -11.35 8.59
N TRP A 5 16.79 -11.51 9.90
CA TRP A 5 16.02 -10.56 10.66
C TRP A 5 16.58 -9.16 10.38
N PRO A 6 15.73 -8.13 10.16
CA PRO A 6 16.22 -6.77 9.98
C PRO A 6 17.11 -6.37 11.18
N ASP A 7 18.14 -5.57 10.91
CA ASP A 7 19.02 -4.99 11.94
C ASP A 7 18.19 -4.37 13.07
N PRO A 8 18.69 -4.37 14.33
CA PRO A 8 17.94 -3.92 15.50
C PRO A 8 17.27 -2.56 15.22
N THR A 9 15.95 -2.62 15.07
CA THR A 9 15.09 -1.45 14.94
C THR A 9 15.03 -0.78 16.30
N ILE A 10 15.49 0.47 16.36
CA ILE A 10 15.22 1.34 17.49
C ILE A 10 13.75 1.72 17.39
N ASP A 11 12.95 1.25 18.34
CA ASP A 11 11.57 1.68 18.51
C ASP A 11 11.60 3.12 19.04
N LEU A 12 11.50 4.09 18.15
CA LEU A 12 11.52 5.49 18.52
C LEU A 12 10.29 5.88 19.34
N GLU A 13 9.21 5.10 19.41
CA GLU A 13 8.05 5.44 20.26
C GLU A 13 8.39 5.33 21.75
N VAL A 14 9.35 4.46 22.08
CA VAL A 14 9.86 4.30 23.45
C VAL A 14 10.84 5.42 23.82
N TRP A 15 11.48 6.07 22.84
CA TRP A 15 12.60 6.99 23.07
C TRP A 15 12.36 8.44 22.61
N LEU A 16 11.45 8.66 21.67
CA LEU A 16 10.98 9.94 21.19
C LEU A 16 9.52 10.11 21.62
N LEU A 17 9.27 11.25 22.28
CA LEU A 17 7.94 11.61 22.73
C LEU A 17 7.05 11.93 21.51
N SER A 18 5.75 11.70 21.65
CA SER A 18 4.73 12.00 20.66
C SER A 18 4.76 13.45 20.13
N ASP A 19 5.41 14.38 20.83
CA ASP A 19 5.54 15.80 20.46
C ASP A 19 6.66 16.12 19.46
N TYR A 20 7.56 15.18 19.16
CA TYR A 20 8.72 15.44 18.30
C TYR A 20 8.34 15.37 16.81
N HIS A 21 8.03 16.53 16.22
CA HIS A 21 7.87 16.70 14.76
C HIS A 21 9.19 16.72 13.98
N TYR A 22 10.33 16.42 14.62
CA TYR A 22 11.66 16.47 14.01
C TYR A 22 12.38 15.15 14.23
N ILE A 23 12.39 14.31 13.19
CA ILE A 23 13.20 13.10 13.13
C ILE A 23 14.60 13.52 12.63
N PRO A 24 15.68 13.23 13.37
CA PRO A 24 17.05 13.51 12.90
C PRO A 24 17.31 12.90 11.51
N GLN A 25 18.04 13.61 10.65
CA GLN A 25 18.29 13.19 9.26
C GLN A 25 19.03 11.85 9.14
N GLU A 26 19.74 11.46 10.20
CA GLU A 26 20.49 10.21 10.29
C GLU A 26 19.61 8.99 10.57
N ILE A 27 18.33 9.20 10.91
CA ILE A 27 17.39 8.15 11.28
C ILE A 27 16.38 7.93 10.15
N ARG A 28 16.26 6.68 9.70
CA ARG A 28 15.27 6.26 8.69
C ARG A 28 14.15 5.49 9.37
N GLU A 29 12.94 6.02 9.27
CA GLU A 29 11.72 5.40 9.80
C GLU A 29 11.38 4.14 8.98
N ALA A 30 11.31 2.99 9.66
CA ALA A 30 10.99 1.70 9.06
C ALA A 30 9.74 1.17 9.76
N GLY A 31 8.59 1.37 9.13
CA GLY A 31 7.29 1.13 9.75
C GLY A 31 7.10 -0.29 10.30
N ALA A 32 6.47 -0.37 11.47
CA ALA A 32 5.05 -0.68 11.60
C ALA A 32 4.66 -0.10 12.98
N ILE A 33 3.65 0.80 13.02
CA ILE A 33 3.26 1.64 14.21
C ILE A 33 4.29 2.79 14.36
N THR A 34 4.31 3.85 13.53
CA THR A 34 3.64 5.19 13.54
C THR A 34 4.01 5.91 12.20
N ASN A 35 3.53 7.09 11.76
CA ASN A 35 2.47 8.02 12.15
C ASN A 35 1.39 8.06 11.04
N PRO A 36 0.11 7.80 11.33
CA PRO A 36 -0.97 8.20 10.46
C PRO A 36 -0.99 9.73 10.47
N GLY A 37 -1.51 10.36 9.41
CA GLY A 37 -1.50 11.82 9.34
C GLY A 37 -2.00 12.45 10.64
N ARG A 38 -1.21 13.35 11.24
CA ARG A 38 -1.57 13.99 12.54
C ARG A 38 -2.12 15.38 12.32
N PHE A 39 -3.24 15.67 12.97
CA PHE A 39 -3.77 17.03 13.01
C PHE A 39 -2.87 17.95 13.83
N GLY A 40 -2.60 19.13 13.28
CA GLY A 40 -1.80 20.16 13.94
C GLY A 40 -2.27 21.56 13.56
N LEU A 41 -1.79 22.54 14.32
CA LEU A 41 -1.95 23.96 13.99
C LEU A 41 -0.72 24.44 13.24
N PHE A 42 -0.94 25.11 12.12
CA PHE A 42 0.10 25.56 11.21
C PHE A 42 -0.05 27.05 10.92
N VAL A 43 1.07 27.76 10.84
CA VAL A 43 1.12 29.16 10.41
C VAL A 43 1.80 29.24 9.05
N PRO A 44 1.21 29.88 8.03
CA PRO A 44 1.90 30.13 6.77
C PRO A 44 3.22 30.89 7.02
N LYS A 45 4.35 30.32 6.59
CA LYS A 45 5.69 30.86 6.84
C LYS A 45 5.87 32.28 6.30
N ALA A 46 5.21 32.59 5.18
CA ALA A 46 5.20 33.93 4.59
C ALA A 46 4.62 35.01 5.52
N LEU A 47 3.80 34.64 6.51
CA LEU A 47 3.26 35.56 7.51
C LEU A 47 4.18 35.76 8.71
N ILE A 48 5.15 34.87 8.93
CA ILE A 48 6.10 34.93 10.04
C ILE A 48 7.30 35.80 9.64
N ARG A 49 7.48 36.93 10.33
CA ARG A 49 8.58 37.86 10.08
C ARG A 49 9.67 37.73 11.13
N LYS A 50 10.90 38.10 10.75
CA LYS A 50 12.03 38.18 11.68
C LYS A 50 11.77 39.15 12.84
N GLU A 51 11.00 40.21 12.59
CA GLU A 51 10.62 41.25 13.54
C GLU A 51 9.56 40.79 14.55
N ASP A 52 8.85 39.70 14.29
CA ASP A 52 7.77 39.25 15.17
C ASP A 52 8.26 38.68 16.51
N ALA A 53 9.58 38.46 16.65
CA ALA A 53 10.24 37.95 17.86
C ALA A 53 9.61 36.66 18.42
N PHE A 54 9.07 35.81 17.54
CA PHE A 54 8.47 34.56 17.95
C PHE A 54 9.49 33.58 18.51
N PRO A 55 9.11 32.78 19.53
CA PRO A 55 9.93 31.66 19.95
C PRO A 55 10.10 30.68 18.79
N LYS A 56 11.26 30.02 18.76
CA LYS A 56 11.57 28.94 17.82
C LYS A 56 11.93 27.72 18.67
N PRO A 57 11.06 26.71 18.78
CA PRO A 57 9.78 26.51 18.06
C PRO A 57 8.63 27.43 18.51
N LEU A 58 7.59 27.54 17.67
CA LEU A 58 6.30 28.15 18.05
C LEU A 58 5.57 27.18 18.98
N ILE A 59 5.12 27.65 20.15
CA ILE A 59 4.53 26.79 21.19
C ILE A 59 3.08 27.21 21.43
N TYR A 60 2.21 26.24 21.68
CA TYR A 60 0.78 26.44 21.92
C TYR A 60 0.47 27.43 23.06
N THR A 61 1.34 27.54 24.07
CA THR A 61 1.16 28.44 25.22
C THR A 61 1.05 29.91 24.82
N MET A 62 1.54 30.28 23.63
CA MET A 62 1.34 31.61 23.05
C MET A 62 -0.13 31.95 22.75
N PHE A 63 -1.01 30.94 22.76
CA PHE A 63 -2.45 31.07 22.56
C PHE A 63 -3.25 30.83 23.85
N GLN A 64 -2.59 30.62 25.00
CA GLN A 64 -3.21 30.53 26.33
C GLN A 64 -3.08 31.85 27.09
N GLU A 65 -4.15 32.28 27.76
CA GLU A 65 -4.16 33.60 28.41
C GLU A 65 -3.14 33.67 29.55
N ASP A 66 -2.22 34.64 29.45
CA ASP A 66 -1.38 35.05 30.57
C ASP A 66 -1.63 36.52 30.90
N ILE A 67 -2.42 36.75 31.94
CA ILE A 67 -2.80 38.09 32.44
C ILE A 67 -1.55 38.90 32.86
N ASN A 68 -0.45 38.22 33.21
CA ASN A 68 0.77 38.86 33.71
C ASN A 68 1.79 39.18 32.60
N ASP A 69 1.66 38.61 31.40
CA ASP A 69 2.58 38.88 30.29
C ASP A 69 1.94 39.71 29.17
N ARG A 70 2.29 41.00 29.10
CA ARG A 70 1.85 41.89 28.02
C ARG A 70 2.23 41.39 26.63
N ARG A 71 3.30 40.59 26.49
CA ARG A 71 3.74 40.04 25.20
C ARG A 71 2.70 39.09 24.61
N TYR A 72 1.93 38.42 25.46
CA TYR A 72 0.84 37.56 25.04
C TYR A 72 -0.22 38.33 24.24
N TYR A 73 -0.69 39.46 24.79
CA TYR A 73 -1.70 40.29 24.15
C TYR A 73 -1.20 40.82 22.79
N ASP A 74 0.07 41.22 22.71
CA ASP A 74 0.68 41.68 21.47
C ASP A 74 0.78 40.58 20.40
N ILE A 75 1.01 39.33 20.82
CA ILE A 75 1.03 38.16 19.92
C ILE A 75 -0.39 37.90 19.41
N ILE A 76 -1.37 37.70 20.29
CA ILE A 76 -2.74 37.36 19.89
C ILE A 76 -3.36 38.45 19.03
N LYS A 77 -3.07 39.72 19.31
CA LYS A 77 -3.53 40.85 18.49
C LYS A 77 -3.05 40.75 17.04
N LYS A 78 -1.92 40.09 16.76
CA LYS A 78 -1.46 39.82 15.39
C LYS A 78 -2.31 38.74 14.71
N PHE A 79 -2.91 37.81 15.46
CA PHE A 79 -3.75 36.74 14.95
C PHE A 79 -5.26 37.04 14.96
N ASP A 80 -5.67 38.12 15.63
CA ASP A 80 -7.05 38.60 15.62
C ASP A 80 -7.38 39.29 14.29
N ILE A 81 -8.11 38.58 13.41
CA ILE A 81 -8.57 39.09 12.12
C ILE A 81 -9.81 39.99 12.33
N PRO A 82 -9.83 41.23 11.78
CA PRO A 82 -10.98 42.11 11.85
C PRO A 82 -12.21 41.57 11.09
N GLU A 83 -13.40 41.89 11.58
CA GLU A 83 -14.68 41.43 11.03
C GLU A 83 -14.85 41.73 9.54
N ALA A 84 -14.44 42.93 9.10
CA ALA A 84 -14.52 43.33 7.68
C ALA A 84 -13.76 42.41 6.72
N VAL A 85 -12.73 41.71 7.20
CA VAL A 85 -11.99 40.72 6.39
C VAL A 85 -12.63 39.33 6.54
N LEU A 86 -13.22 39.02 7.70
CA LEU A 86 -13.95 37.77 7.94
C LEU A 86 -15.19 37.64 7.03
N GLU A 87 -15.87 38.76 6.73
CA GLU A 87 -16.99 38.77 5.77
C GLU A 87 -16.61 38.17 4.41
N SER A 88 -15.35 38.31 3.97
CA SER A 88 -14.89 37.76 2.69
C SER A 88 -14.72 36.24 2.69
N ILE A 89 -14.64 35.61 3.87
CA ILE A 89 -14.47 34.16 4.03
C ILE A 89 -15.73 33.46 4.54
N TYR A 90 -16.70 34.16 5.13
CA TYR A 90 -17.97 33.56 5.56
C TYR A 90 -18.75 32.89 4.43
N ARG A 91 -18.60 33.40 3.19
CA ARG A 91 -19.16 32.74 1.99
C ARG A 91 -18.63 31.31 1.73
N TYR A 92 -17.51 30.96 2.35
CA TYR A 92 -16.87 29.64 2.23
C TYR A 92 -17.14 28.76 3.46
N ALA A 93 -17.81 29.28 4.49
CA ALA A 93 -18.10 28.53 5.70
C ALA A 93 -19.10 27.40 5.43
N GLU A 94 -18.93 26.28 6.12
CA GLU A 94 -19.88 25.19 6.10
C GLU A 94 -20.99 25.36 7.15
N ASN A 95 -22.18 24.84 6.86
CA ASN A 95 -23.34 24.92 7.75
C ASN A 95 -23.50 23.68 8.66
N ASN A 96 -22.53 22.75 8.64
CA ASN A 96 -22.66 21.44 9.29
C ASN A 96 -22.47 21.48 10.81
N CYS A 97 -21.86 22.52 11.36
CA CYS A 97 -21.52 22.59 12.78
C CYS A 97 -22.67 23.03 13.71
N LYS A 98 -23.87 23.26 13.17
CA LYS A 98 -25.17 23.45 13.90
C LYS A 98 -25.02 24.24 15.21
N ASP A 99 -25.45 23.64 16.34
CA ASP A 99 -25.58 24.27 17.67
C ASP A 99 -24.24 24.67 18.30
N VAL A 100 -23.11 24.21 17.74
CA VAL A 100 -21.76 24.55 18.23
C VAL A 100 -21.27 25.85 17.59
N CYS A 101 -21.69 26.14 16.36
CA CYS A 101 -21.30 27.34 15.64
C CYS A 101 -22.33 28.45 15.76
N ASN A 102 -21.88 29.67 15.50
CA ASN A 102 -22.78 30.78 15.19
C ASN A 102 -23.35 30.65 13.75
N ASP A 103 -24.24 31.58 13.38
CA ASP A 103 -24.84 31.67 12.04
C ASP A 103 -23.84 31.82 10.89
N GLN A 104 -22.56 32.08 11.19
CA GLN A 104 -21.47 32.24 10.23
C GLN A 104 -20.55 31.00 10.15
N GLY A 105 -20.95 29.87 10.74
CA GLY A 105 -20.16 28.63 10.72
C GLY A 105 -18.87 28.70 11.54
N MET A 106 -18.82 29.62 12.52
CA MET A 106 -17.64 29.85 13.37
C MET A 106 -17.97 29.52 14.83
N TYR A 107 -17.09 28.73 15.45
CA TYR A 107 -17.08 28.51 16.89
C TYR A 107 -16.26 29.61 17.56
N ILE A 108 -16.89 30.30 18.51
CA ILE A 108 -16.28 31.34 19.34
C ILE A 108 -16.42 30.87 20.79
N PRO A 109 -15.33 30.54 21.48
CA PRO A 109 -15.43 30.08 22.85
C PRO A 109 -15.82 31.24 23.80
N PRO A 110 -16.42 30.96 24.96
CA PRO A 110 -16.96 32.00 25.86
C PRO A 110 -15.93 33.05 26.26
N HIS A 111 -14.69 32.65 26.52
CA HIS A 111 -13.59 33.56 26.87
C HIS A 111 -13.18 34.53 25.75
N CYS A 112 -13.63 34.33 24.51
CA CYS A 112 -13.37 35.26 23.41
C CYS A 112 -14.41 36.39 23.25
N THR A 113 -15.46 36.44 24.09
CA THR A 113 -16.62 37.33 23.86
C THR A 113 -16.63 38.66 24.63
N GLU A 114 -15.72 38.88 25.58
CA GLU A 114 -15.72 40.07 26.46
C GLU A 114 -14.54 41.03 26.19
N GLY A 115 -14.37 41.46 24.93
CA GLY A 115 -13.28 42.37 24.54
C GLY A 115 -11.88 41.73 24.52
N ARG A 116 -11.80 40.44 24.84
CA ARG A 116 -10.61 39.60 24.64
C ARG A 116 -10.44 39.29 23.15
N LYS A 117 -9.20 39.27 22.70
CA LYS A 117 -8.85 39.00 21.31
C LYS A 117 -8.55 37.51 21.16
N CYS A 118 -8.95 36.93 20.03
CA CYS A 118 -8.72 35.51 19.76
C CYS A 118 -8.20 35.30 18.35
N ALA A 119 -7.27 34.35 18.23
CA ALA A 119 -6.65 34.00 16.97
C ALA A 119 -7.63 33.24 16.07
N LEU A 120 -7.65 33.58 14.79
CA LEU A 120 -8.46 32.86 13.80
C LEU A 120 -7.77 31.55 13.39
N VAL A 121 -8.51 30.45 13.45
CA VAL A 121 -8.14 29.13 12.94
C VAL A 121 -9.06 28.75 11.79
N LEU A 122 -8.49 28.43 10.63
CA LEU A 122 -9.21 27.83 9.50
C LEU A 122 -9.13 26.30 9.58
N ALA A 123 -10.26 25.61 9.56
CA ALA A 123 -10.36 24.16 9.61
C ALA A 123 -11.05 23.59 8.34
N PRO A 124 -10.81 22.31 8.00
CA PRO A 124 -11.50 21.61 6.90
C PRO A 124 -12.94 21.26 7.31
N HIS A 125 -13.41 20.03 7.07
CA HIS A 125 -14.77 19.59 7.43
C HIS A 125 -14.94 19.42 8.95
N TYR A 126 -16.04 19.93 9.51
CA TYR A 126 -16.39 19.81 10.94
C TYR A 126 -16.51 18.36 11.38
N GLU A 127 -17.09 17.48 10.55
CA GLU A 127 -17.23 16.06 10.86
C GLU A 127 -15.90 15.43 11.30
N ASN A 128 -14.82 15.78 10.59
CA ASN A 128 -13.49 15.24 10.85
C ASN A 128 -12.75 15.99 11.96
N THR A 129 -13.07 17.26 12.20
CA THR A 129 -12.26 18.17 13.03
C THR A 129 -12.96 18.80 14.22
N HIS A 130 -14.22 18.45 14.51
CA HIS A 130 -15.01 18.99 15.63
C HIS A 130 -14.37 18.76 17.01
N PHE A 131 -13.48 17.77 17.14
CA PHE A 131 -12.77 17.46 18.39
C PHE A 131 -11.90 18.62 18.88
N ILE A 132 -11.45 19.52 17.98
CA ILE A 132 -10.67 20.71 18.35
C ILE A 132 -11.42 21.62 19.34
N VAL A 133 -12.77 21.61 19.32
CA VAL A 133 -13.59 22.39 20.25
C VAL A 133 -13.33 21.97 21.69
N LYS A 134 -13.31 20.65 21.95
CA LYS A 134 -13.02 20.11 23.30
C LYS A 134 -11.60 20.49 23.75
N HIS A 135 -10.64 20.48 22.84
CA HIS A 135 -9.26 20.87 23.12
C HIS A 135 -9.15 22.36 23.46
N ILE A 136 -9.89 23.22 22.75
CA ILE A 136 -9.94 24.66 23.00
C ILE A 136 -10.55 24.96 24.37
N ASP A 137 -11.66 24.29 24.70
CA ASP A 137 -12.36 24.46 25.98
C ASP A 137 -11.54 23.95 27.16
N GLU A 138 -10.90 22.78 27.05
CA GLU A 138 -10.09 22.21 28.12
C GLU A 138 -8.83 23.03 28.40
N MET A 139 -8.13 23.44 27.34
CA MET A 139 -6.84 24.13 27.46
C MET A 139 -6.99 25.66 27.55
N GLU A 140 -8.22 26.16 27.59
CA GLU A 140 -8.56 27.60 27.60
C GLU A 140 -7.84 28.38 26.47
N PHE A 141 -7.77 27.79 25.28
CA PHE A 141 -7.11 28.41 24.14
C PHE A 141 -7.90 29.61 23.60
N GLN A 142 -7.25 30.75 23.40
CA GLN A 142 -7.86 31.94 22.77
C GLN A 142 -7.91 31.79 21.25
N LEU A 143 -8.57 30.74 20.77
CA LEU A 143 -8.74 30.39 19.37
C LEU A 143 -10.22 30.43 19.00
N LYS A 144 -10.55 31.10 17.89
CA LYS A 144 -11.85 31.00 17.24
C LYS A 144 -11.69 30.20 15.95
N VAL A 145 -12.57 29.23 15.71
CA VAL A 145 -12.43 28.25 14.62
C VAL A 145 -13.55 28.44 13.63
N ILE A 146 -13.20 28.58 12.34
CA ILE A 146 -14.16 28.56 11.24
C ILE A 146 -13.88 27.33 10.38
N TRP A 147 -14.94 26.55 10.11
CA TRP A 147 -14.85 25.40 9.22
C TRP A 147 -15.21 25.81 7.81
N LEU A 148 -14.34 25.50 6.86
CA LEU A 148 -14.48 25.86 5.45
C LEU A 148 -14.70 24.63 4.56
N GLY A 149 -14.67 23.42 5.13
CA GLY A 149 -14.82 22.17 4.39
C GLY A 149 -13.90 22.08 3.18
N ASP A 150 -14.47 21.78 2.01
CA ASP A 150 -13.75 21.71 0.74
C ASP A 150 -13.21 23.08 0.26
N LYS A 151 -13.70 24.19 0.82
CA LYS A 151 -13.33 25.55 0.41
C LYS A 151 -12.17 26.10 1.26
N LEU A 152 -11.52 25.27 2.10
CA LEU A 152 -10.39 25.68 2.96
C LEU A 152 -9.27 26.38 2.20
N ARG A 153 -8.80 25.83 1.08
CA ARG A 153 -7.73 26.43 0.26
C ARG A 153 -8.13 27.78 -0.33
N LEU A 154 -9.41 27.97 -0.68
CA LEU A 154 -9.93 29.27 -1.13
C LEU A 154 -9.85 30.31 0.00
N GLY A 155 -10.23 29.93 1.22
CA GLY A 155 -10.10 30.79 2.40
C GLY A 155 -8.65 31.16 2.71
N ILE A 156 -7.72 30.19 2.62
CA ILE A 156 -6.28 30.44 2.78
C ILE A 156 -5.80 31.42 1.70
N LYS A 157 -6.12 31.17 0.41
CA LYS A 157 -5.72 32.03 -0.72
C LYS A 157 -6.26 33.45 -0.56
N GLN A 158 -7.51 33.59 -0.12
CA GLN A 158 -8.15 34.89 0.17
C GLN A 158 -7.39 35.65 1.26
N LEU A 159 -7.13 35.05 2.42
CA LEU A 159 -6.40 35.73 3.50
C LEU A 159 -4.94 36.01 3.14
N MET A 160 -4.29 35.11 2.38
CA MET A 160 -2.93 35.33 1.88
C MET A 160 -2.87 36.47 0.86
N SER A 161 -3.91 36.69 0.05
CA SER A 161 -3.96 37.83 -0.87
C SER A 161 -4.01 39.18 -0.13
N VAL A 162 -4.65 39.20 1.04
CA VAL A 162 -4.79 40.41 1.88
C VAL A 162 -3.52 40.66 2.71
N TYR A 163 -3.03 39.64 3.42
CA TYR A 163 -1.97 39.80 4.41
C TYR A 163 -0.58 39.34 3.95
N GLY A 164 -0.50 38.55 2.88
CA GLY A 164 0.77 38.01 2.37
C GLY A 164 1.69 39.09 1.78
N ALA A 165 1.13 40.16 1.20
CA ALA A 165 1.89 41.23 0.57
C ALA A 165 2.14 42.47 1.46
N ASP A 166 1.29 42.73 2.47
CA ASP A 166 1.34 43.96 3.26
C ASP A 166 2.47 43.94 4.30
N ARG A 167 3.53 44.72 4.07
CA ARG A 167 4.74 44.77 4.90
C ARG A 167 4.61 45.52 6.23
N LYS A 168 3.53 46.26 6.53
CA LYS A 168 3.52 47.14 7.72
C LYS A 168 2.58 46.71 8.84
N ASN A 169 1.44 46.06 8.57
CA ASN A 169 0.46 45.64 9.60
C ASN A 169 -0.18 44.27 9.30
N GLY A 170 0.58 43.34 8.71
CA GLY A 170 0.09 42.02 8.33
C GLY A 170 -0.40 41.21 9.53
N LYS A 171 -1.71 40.94 9.56
CA LYS A 171 -2.30 39.96 10.47
C LYS A 171 -1.89 38.55 10.08
N LYS A 172 -2.07 37.63 11.01
CA LYS A 172 -1.71 36.22 10.91
C LYS A 172 -2.94 35.37 11.17
N PHE A 173 -2.93 34.13 10.70
CA PHE A 173 -3.99 33.16 10.99
C PHE A 173 -3.37 31.77 11.09
N LEU A 174 -4.11 30.88 11.71
CA LEU A 174 -3.75 29.48 11.87
C LEU A 174 -4.54 28.63 10.88
N VAL A 175 -3.93 27.56 10.42
CA VAL A 175 -4.57 26.51 9.60
C VAL A 175 -4.50 25.23 10.40
N PHE A 176 -5.66 24.64 10.68
CA PHE A 176 -5.77 23.34 11.32
C PHE A 176 -5.92 22.27 10.25
N HIS A 177 -4.97 21.35 10.14
CA HIS A 177 -4.99 20.29 9.12
C HIS A 177 -4.13 19.11 9.55
N TRP A 178 -4.26 17.96 8.87
CA TRP A 178 -3.34 16.85 9.06
C TRP A 178 -2.06 17.01 8.24
N THR A 179 -0.96 16.40 8.70
CA THR A 179 0.31 16.26 7.99
C THR A 179 0.73 14.79 7.94
N PRO A 180 1.14 14.24 6.78
CA PRO A 180 1.28 14.93 5.50
C PRO A 180 -0.06 15.17 4.79
N SER A 181 -0.20 16.29 4.09
CA SER A 181 -1.38 16.61 3.26
C SER A 181 -1.06 17.53 2.09
N GLU A 182 -1.97 17.59 1.12
CA GLU A 182 -1.88 18.48 -0.04
C GLU A 182 -1.90 19.97 0.35
N VAL A 183 -2.46 20.31 1.52
CA VAL A 183 -2.50 21.69 2.03
C VAL A 183 -1.18 22.05 2.70
N ILE A 184 -0.66 21.18 3.58
CA ILE A 184 0.50 21.50 4.42
C ILE A 184 1.84 21.20 3.72
N ASN A 185 1.91 20.16 2.88
CA ASN A 185 3.14 19.69 2.21
C ASN A 185 3.24 20.16 0.75
N SER A 186 2.40 21.13 0.35
CA SER A 186 2.50 21.79 -0.95
C SER A 186 3.80 22.60 -1.06
N ARG A 187 4.45 22.59 -2.24
CA ARG A 187 5.63 23.43 -2.49
C ARG A 187 5.28 24.90 -2.72
N ARG A 188 4.01 25.19 -3.01
CA ARG A 188 3.53 26.57 -3.22
C ARG A 188 3.53 27.39 -1.94
N THR A 189 3.22 26.76 -0.81
CA THR A 189 3.11 27.45 0.49
C THR A 189 3.80 26.65 1.59
N GLU A 190 4.85 27.22 2.18
CA GLU A 190 5.50 26.63 3.34
C GLU A 190 4.75 26.99 4.63
N TYR A 191 4.60 26.01 5.52
CA TYR A 191 3.96 26.17 6.82
C TYR A 191 4.94 25.91 7.96
N VAL A 192 4.73 26.59 9.09
CA VAL A 192 5.45 26.35 10.34
C VAL A 192 4.48 25.75 11.35
N PRO A 193 4.74 24.55 11.88
CA PRO A 193 3.88 23.94 12.88
C PRO A 193 3.96 24.68 14.22
N VAL A 194 2.84 24.73 14.93
CA VAL A 194 2.78 25.10 16.34
C VAL A 194 2.91 23.81 17.15
N THR A 195 3.92 23.75 18.02
CA THR A 195 4.11 22.65 18.96
C THR A 195 2.95 22.62 19.93
N MET A 196 2.15 21.56 19.85
CA MET A 196 1.00 21.29 20.72
C MET A 196 1.44 20.71 22.07
N PRO A 197 0.60 20.77 23.12
CA PRO A 197 0.88 20.11 24.40
C PRO A 197 0.93 18.59 24.24
N ARG A 198 1.48 17.94 25.26
CA ARG A 198 1.51 16.48 25.34
C ARG A 198 0.10 15.90 25.41
N CYS A 199 -0.11 14.80 24.72
CA CYS A 199 -1.36 14.05 24.78
C CYS A 199 -1.69 13.60 26.22
N GLU A 200 -0.67 13.22 27.00
CA GLU A 200 -0.83 12.81 28.40
C GLU A 200 -1.25 13.97 29.32
N GLU A 201 -1.05 15.21 28.89
CA GLU A 201 -1.45 16.42 29.63
C GLU A 201 -2.90 16.82 29.34
N MET A 202 -3.58 16.17 28.38
CA MET A 202 -4.94 16.49 27.94
C MET A 202 -5.93 15.35 28.25
N ILE A 203 -6.88 15.59 29.14
CA ILE A 203 -7.95 14.65 29.48
C ILE A 203 -8.89 14.44 28.30
N ALA A 204 -9.20 15.48 27.51
CA ALA A 204 -10.03 15.33 26.32
C ALA A 204 -9.39 14.41 25.26
N SER A 205 -8.06 14.26 25.27
CA SER A 205 -7.36 13.32 24.39
C SER A 205 -7.62 11.85 24.74
N ASN A 206 -8.05 11.53 25.97
CA ASN A 206 -8.49 10.18 26.32
C ASN A 206 -9.83 9.82 25.65
N ASP A 207 -10.75 10.79 25.54
CA ASP A 207 -12.08 10.58 24.96
C ASP A 207 -12.10 10.78 23.43
N THR A 208 -11.24 11.64 22.91
CA THR A 208 -11.17 11.95 21.48
C THR A 208 -10.13 11.11 20.74
N GLY A 209 -9.23 10.46 21.48
CA GLY A 209 -7.91 10.10 20.98
C GLY A 209 -7.11 11.37 20.71
N CYS A 210 -5.81 11.41 20.99
CA CYS A 210 -4.96 12.27 20.18
C CYS A 210 -5.07 11.75 18.77
N LYS A 211 -6.04 12.25 17.97
CA LYS A 211 -6.53 11.57 16.75
C LYS A 211 -5.40 11.39 15.74
N GLU A 212 -4.74 10.27 15.90
CA GLU A 212 -4.03 9.53 14.90
C GLU A 212 -5.08 9.02 13.91
N ALA A 213 -4.92 9.34 12.62
CA ALA A 213 -5.88 8.88 11.62
C ALA A 213 -5.97 7.33 11.62
N GLU A 214 -7.16 6.78 11.39
CA GLU A 214 -7.51 5.39 11.68
C GLU A 214 -6.52 4.34 11.09
N TYR A 215 -5.92 3.57 12.00
CA TYR A 215 -4.90 2.57 11.70
C TYR A 215 -5.45 1.27 11.14
N ALA A 216 -5.44 1.16 9.81
CA ALA A 216 -5.28 -0.11 9.10
C ALA A 216 -4.89 0.11 7.63
N PHE A 217 -5.39 1.18 7.01
CA PHE A 217 -5.08 1.52 5.62
C PHE A 217 -3.73 2.23 5.47
N ASP A 218 -3.33 3.06 6.43
CA ASP A 218 -2.12 3.89 6.33
C ASP A 218 -0.81 3.09 6.44
N SER A 219 -0.82 1.96 7.15
CA SER A 219 0.33 1.06 7.22
C SER A 219 0.71 0.49 5.84
N LEU A 220 -0.28 0.22 4.99
CA LEU A 220 -0.07 -0.24 3.62
C LEU A 220 0.48 0.88 2.72
N VAL A 221 0.01 2.12 2.92
CA VAL A 221 0.52 3.29 2.19
C VAL A 221 1.99 3.52 2.53
N LEU A 222 2.38 3.49 3.81
CA LEU A 222 3.78 3.71 4.23
C LEU A 222 4.75 2.62 3.75
N LEU A 223 4.31 1.36 3.70
CA LEU A 223 5.14 0.25 3.19
C LEU A 223 5.51 0.42 1.72
N HIS A 224 4.68 1.11 0.95
CA HIS A 224 4.80 1.22 -0.50
C HIS A 224 5.23 2.62 -0.96
N PHE A 225 4.91 3.66 -0.19
CA PHE A 225 5.17 5.06 -0.53
C PHE A 225 6.15 5.68 0.46
N LYS A 226 7.35 6.00 -0.03
CA LYS A 226 8.31 6.86 0.67
C LYS A 226 7.86 8.31 0.59
N GLU A 227 8.37 9.15 1.49
CA GLU A 227 8.13 10.60 1.50
C GLU A 227 8.44 11.26 0.14
N GLU A 228 9.52 10.84 -0.53
CA GLU A 228 9.88 11.29 -1.88
C GLU A 228 8.79 10.99 -2.93
N HIS A 229 8.10 9.85 -2.82
CA HIS A 229 7.01 9.48 -3.73
C HIS A 229 5.74 10.25 -3.40
N MET A 230 5.48 10.55 -2.13
CA MET A 230 4.34 11.37 -1.72
C MET A 230 4.47 12.81 -2.22
N GLN A 231 5.67 13.38 -2.17
CA GLN A 231 5.91 14.74 -2.65
C GLN A 231 5.57 14.91 -4.14
N GLN A 232 5.80 13.90 -4.97
CA GLN A 232 5.45 13.93 -6.39
C GLN A 232 3.93 14.01 -6.59
N THR A 233 3.15 13.31 -5.75
CA THR A 233 1.68 13.40 -5.77
C THR A 233 1.22 14.81 -5.39
N PHE A 234 1.84 15.42 -4.38
CA PHE A 234 1.56 16.81 -4.01
C PHE A 234 1.95 17.80 -5.12
N ASP A 235 3.08 17.57 -5.80
CA ASP A 235 3.50 18.38 -6.95
C ASP A 235 2.50 18.28 -8.12
N LEU A 236 1.96 17.09 -8.39
CA LEU A 236 0.89 16.89 -9.37
C LEU A 236 -0.40 17.59 -8.92
N TYR A 237 -0.77 17.48 -7.64
CA TYR A 237 -1.92 18.21 -7.11
C TYR A 237 -1.76 19.72 -7.31
N ASP A 238 -0.58 20.28 -6.97
CA ASP A 238 -0.26 21.69 -7.15
C ASP A 238 -0.36 22.12 -8.62
N LYS A 239 -0.09 21.24 -9.59
CA LYS A 239 -0.27 21.53 -11.03
C LYS A 239 -1.75 21.72 -11.40
N TYR A 240 -2.65 20.92 -10.83
CA TYR A 240 -4.09 20.94 -11.12
C TYR A 240 -4.89 21.80 -10.13
N GLU A 241 -4.24 22.39 -9.11
CA GLU A 241 -4.90 23.11 -8.01
C GLU A 241 -5.89 24.17 -8.49
N ASP A 242 -5.48 25.09 -9.38
CA ASP A 242 -6.34 26.21 -9.77
C ASP A 242 -7.63 25.72 -10.49
N GLN A 243 -7.55 24.61 -11.21
CA GLN A 243 -8.69 23.97 -11.88
C GLN A 243 -9.60 23.23 -10.89
N ILE A 244 -9.00 22.60 -9.88
CA ILE A 244 -9.73 21.97 -8.76
C ILE A 244 -10.50 23.03 -7.97
N LEU A 245 -9.84 24.15 -7.65
CA LEU A 245 -10.45 25.26 -6.93
C LEU A 245 -11.60 25.89 -7.72
N GLN A 246 -11.41 26.11 -9.02
CA GLN A 246 -12.48 26.62 -9.90
C GLN A 246 -13.68 25.66 -9.94
N ALA A 247 -13.42 24.35 -10.07
CA ALA A 247 -14.50 23.35 -10.06
C ALA A 247 -15.25 23.30 -8.72
N ARG A 248 -14.57 23.55 -7.59
CA ARG A 248 -15.18 23.65 -6.26
C ARG A 248 -16.02 24.92 -6.07
N GLU A 249 -15.74 25.99 -6.83
CA GLU A 249 -16.58 27.20 -6.83
C GLU A 249 -17.80 27.07 -7.75
N GLU A 250 -17.67 26.36 -8.87
CA GLU A 250 -18.74 26.21 -9.87
C GLU A 250 -19.82 25.18 -9.48
N THR A 251 -19.47 24.20 -8.66
CA THR A 251 -20.36 23.08 -8.30
C THR A 251 -20.69 23.11 -6.82
N ASP A 252 -21.94 23.44 -6.47
CA ASP A 252 -22.40 23.50 -5.07
C ASP A 252 -22.65 22.09 -4.47
N SER A 253 -22.65 21.02 -5.28
CA SER A 253 -23.04 19.68 -4.80
C SER A 253 -22.47 18.45 -5.52
N ASP A 254 -21.61 18.56 -6.53
CA ASP A 254 -21.19 17.36 -7.29
C ASP A 254 -19.71 17.02 -7.11
N GLN A 255 -19.47 15.96 -6.33
CA GLN A 255 -18.19 15.24 -6.25
C GLN A 255 -17.61 14.94 -7.65
N PHE A 256 -18.46 14.70 -8.65
CA PHE A 256 -18.07 14.35 -10.02
C PHE A 256 -17.16 15.38 -10.71
N GLY A 257 -17.32 16.68 -10.43
CA GLY A 257 -16.55 17.75 -11.09
C GLY A 257 -15.08 17.77 -10.68
N VAL A 258 -14.80 17.40 -9.43
CA VAL A 258 -13.44 17.34 -8.87
C VAL A 258 -12.81 15.97 -9.11
N THR A 259 -13.60 14.89 -9.06
CA THR A 259 -13.12 13.51 -9.26
C THR A 259 -12.32 13.34 -10.55
N ARG A 260 -12.73 13.97 -11.66
CA ARG A 260 -11.98 13.91 -12.93
C ARG A 260 -10.53 14.39 -12.81
N TYR A 261 -10.26 15.37 -11.97
CA TYR A 261 -8.91 15.90 -11.77
C TYR A 261 -8.09 14.98 -10.87
N TYR A 262 -8.72 14.34 -9.88
CA TYR A 262 -8.07 13.30 -9.10
C TYR A 262 -7.74 12.07 -9.94
N ASP A 263 -8.65 11.64 -10.83
CA ASP A 263 -8.39 10.56 -11.77
C ASP A 263 -7.23 10.91 -12.71
N GLN A 264 -7.16 12.16 -13.18
CA GLN A 264 -6.05 12.64 -14.01
C GLN A 264 -4.73 12.67 -13.24
N ILE A 265 -4.72 13.16 -11.99
CA ILE A 265 -3.53 13.15 -11.11
C ILE A 265 -3.06 11.72 -10.89
N ALA A 266 -3.98 10.80 -10.60
CA ALA A 266 -3.67 9.38 -10.41
C ALA A 266 -3.07 8.75 -11.68
N CYS A 267 -3.65 9.04 -12.86
CA CYS A 267 -3.16 8.57 -14.14
C CYS A 267 -1.75 9.11 -14.44
N ASP A 268 -1.53 10.41 -14.30
CA ASP A 268 -0.23 11.05 -14.49
C ASP A 268 0.81 10.47 -13.54
N TRP A 269 0.45 10.24 -12.27
CA TRP A 269 1.31 9.60 -11.28
C TRP A 269 1.72 8.18 -11.70
N MET A 270 0.74 7.34 -12.06
CA MET A 270 0.98 5.96 -12.52
C MET A 270 1.88 5.89 -13.76
N LEU A 271 1.72 6.81 -14.71
CA LEU A 271 2.54 6.87 -15.92
C LEU A 271 3.96 7.37 -15.64
N SER A 272 4.12 8.27 -14.65
CA SER A 272 5.43 8.83 -14.30
C SER A 272 6.27 7.93 -13.40
N GLN A 273 5.66 7.02 -12.63
CA GLN A 273 6.34 6.21 -11.60
C GLN A 273 6.26 4.68 -11.84
N PRO A 274 6.64 4.16 -13.02
CA PRO A 274 6.61 2.72 -13.29
C PRO A 274 7.45 1.92 -12.30
N ASP A 275 8.61 2.43 -11.89
CA ASP A 275 9.53 1.73 -11.00
C ASP A 275 8.96 1.55 -9.59
N VAL A 276 8.18 2.53 -9.11
CA VAL A 276 7.55 2.52 -7.79
C VAL A 276 6.47 1.45 -7.74
N TRP A 277 5.46 1.53 -8.62
CA TRP A 277 4.34 0.60 -8.56
C TRP A 277 4.64 -0.79 -9.14
N ASN A 278 5.68 -0.95 -9.97
CA ASN A 278 6.15 -2.29 -10.35
C ASN A 278 6.66 -3.07 -9.12
N GLY A 279 7.24 -2.39 -8.14
CA GLY A 279 7.63 -2.99 -6.86
C GLY A 279 6.44 -3.42 -5.99
N PHE A 280 5.24 -2.91 -6.26
CA PHE A 280 4.02 -3.29 -5.53
C PHE A 280 3.43 -4.60 -6.06
N LYS A 281 3.86 -5.05 -7.24
CA LYS A 281 3.45 -6.35 -7.76
C LYS A 281 4.01 -7.42 -6.83
N PRO A 282 3.18 -8.25 -6.19
CA PRO A 282 3.70 -9.35 -5.41
C PRO A 282 4.57 -10.20 -6.33
N PRO A 283 5.78 -10.62 -5.89
CA PRO A 283 6.55 -11.56 -6.67
C PRO A 283 5.67 -12.79 -6.89
N THR A 284 5.38 -13.13 -8.13
CA THR A 284 4.62 -14.35 -8.43
C THR A 284 5.39 -15.51 -7.81
N PRO A 285 4.84 -16.18 -6.77
CA PRO A 285 5.59 -17.22 -6.10
C PRO A 285 5.89 -18.31 -7.13
N VAL A 286 7.16 -18.66 -7.27
CA VAL A 286 7.56 -19.77 -8.15
C VAL A 286 6.96 -21.03 -7.54
N GLU A 287 5.96 -21.59 -8.20
CA GLU A 287 5.26 -22.77 -7.71
C GLU A 287 6.01 -24.04 -8.10
N GLU A 288 6.25 -24.94 -7.13
CA GLU A 288 6.84 -26.24 -7.43
C GLU A 288 5.77 -27.22 -7.94
N VAL A 289 6.06 -27.87 -9.08
CA VAL A 289 5.20 -28.88 -9.71
C VAL A 289 5.97 -30.18 -9.91
N PHE A 290 5.30 -31.33 -9.74
CA PHE A 290 5.97 -32.62 -9.65
C PHE A 290 5.60 -33.57 -10.78
N VAL A 291 6.60 -34.23 -11.35
CA VAL A 291 6.42 -35.40 -12.22
C VAL A 291 6.93 -36.63 -11.49
N GLY A 292 6.08 -37.65 -11.36
CA GLY A 292 6.44 -38.92 -10.75
C GLY A 292 7.21 -39.79 -11.74
N GLY A 293 8.52 -39.95 -11.57
CA GLY A 293 9.34 -40.81 -12.41
C GLY A 293 9.42 -42.23 -11.88
N ILE A 294 8.94 -43.20 -12.65
CA ILE A 294 9.10 -44.63 -12.34
C ILE A 294 10.16 -45.21 -13.27
N PHE A 295 11.34 -45.47 -12.71
CA PHE A 295 12.52 -45.90 -13.46
C PHE A 295 12.97 -47.29 -13.01
N PRO A 296 13.48 -48.14 -13.92
CA PRO A 296 14.06 -49.44 -13.55
C PRO A 296 15.48 -49.22 -13.01
N LEU A 297 15.60 -48.71 -11.79
CA LEU A 297 16.89 -48.43 -11.15
C LEU A 297 17.58 -49.72 -10.68
N SER A 298 16.80 -50.77 -10.45
CA SER A 298 17.28 -52.13 -10.23
C SER A 298 16.43 -53.16 -10.98
N GLY A 299 16.83 -54.43 -10.94
CA GLY A 299 16.08 -55.55 -11.56
C GLY A 299 16.20 -55.66 -13.09
N MET A 300 16.73 -54.65 -13.77
CA MET A 300 17.07 -54.70 -15.20
C MET A 300 18.58 -54.53 -15.44
N GLY A 301 19.02 -54.77 -16.68
CA GLY A 301 20.43 -54.62 -17.07
C GLY A 301 20.94 -53.17 -16.99
N LEU A 302 22.28 -53.02 -16.95
CA LEU A 302 22.96 -51.72 -16.82
C LEU A 302 22.56 -50.69 -17.89
N SER A 303 22.09 -51.13 -19.06
CA SER A 303 21.66 -50.26 -20.16
C SER A 303 20.51 -49.32 -19.80
N TYR A 304 19.71 -49.63 -18.78
CA TYR A 304 18.53 -48.86 -18.40
C TYR A 304 18.80 -47.79 -17.33
N LEU A 305 19.98 -47.79 -16.70
CA LEU A 305 20.33 -46.84 -15.65
C LEU A 305 20.52 -45.40 -16.17
N GLY A 306 20.70 -45.22 -17.49
CA GLY A 306 20.84 -43.89 -18.11
C GLY A 306 19.54 -43.08 -18.19
N ILE A 307 18.38 -43.71 -18.00
CA ILE A 307 17.07 -43.09 -18.23
C ILE A 307 16.74 -42.05 -17.15
N ALA A 308 16.93 -42.40 -15.87
CA ALA A 308 16.64 -41.46 -14.77
C ALA A 308 17.55 -40.22 -14.81
N PRO A 309 18.88 -40.34 -15.02
CA PRO A 309 19.76 -39.19 -15.27
C PRO A 309 19.32 -38.33 -16.45
N ALA A 310 18.88 -38.93 -17.56
CA ALA A 310 18.38 -38.19 -18.71
C ALA A 310 17.14 -37.34 -18.36
N ALA A 311 16.19 -37.90 -17.60
CA ALA A 311 15.02 -37.16 -17.12
C ALA A 311 15.40 -35.98 -16.19
N LEU A 312 16.40 -36.16 -15.32
CA LEU A 312 16.90 -35.08 -14.46
C LEU A 312 17.66 -34.00 -15.25
N MET A 313 18.36 -34.34 -16.32
CA MET A 313 18.97 -33.35 -17.22
C MET A 313 17.89 -32.51 -17.90
N ALA A 314 16.85 -33.15 -18.45
CA ALA A 314 15.73 -32.45 -19.06
C ALA A 314 15.01 -31.51 -18.06
N GLN A 315 14.85 -31.94 -16.81
CA GLN A 315 14.31 -31.09 -15.74
C GLN A 315 15.16 -29.82 -15.55
N ARG A 316 16.49 -29.95 -15.52
CA ARG A 316 17.39 -28.80 -15.37
C ARG A 316 17.26 -27.84 -16.55
N ASP A 317 17.26 -28.37 -17.76
CA ASP A 317 17.16 -27.56 -18.99
C ASP A 317 15.83 -26.77 -19.04
N ILE A 318 14.72 -27.41 -18.63
CA ILE A 318 13.41 -26.75 -18.54
C ILE A 318 13.44 -25.62 -17.49
N ASN A 319 13.97 -25.91 -16.29
CA ASN A 319 13.99 -24.93 -15.20
C ASN A 319 14.96 -23.76 -15.45
N GLN A 320 15.98 -23.95 -16.29
CA GLN A 320 16.89 -22.87 -16.70
C GLN A 320 16.30 -21.98 -17.79
N ASN A 321 15.28 -22.46 -18.50
CA ASN A 321 14.66 -21.71 -19.58
C ASN A 321 13.45 -20.89 -19.11
N THR A 322 13.63 -19.57 -19.05
CA THR A 322 12.60 -18.63 -18.59
C THR A 322 11.40 -18.50 -19.55
N THR A 323 11.44 -19.08 -20.75
CA THR A 323 10.33 -19.01 -21.72
C THR A 323 9.37 -20.20 -21.66
N ILE A 324 9.72 -21.30 -20.99
CA ILE A 324 8.90 -22.53 -20.95
C ILE A 324 7.96 -22.52 -19.74
N LEU A 325 8.51 -22.36 -18.53
CA LEU A 325 7.78 -22.41 -17.26
C LEU A 325 8.23 -21.27 -16.33
N SER A 326 8.04 -20.01 -16.75
CA SER A 326 8.57 -18.82 -16.06
C SER A 326 8.16 -18.71 -14.57
N ASN A 327 6.99 -19.25 -14.22
CA ASN A 327 6.41 -19.14 -12.88
C ASN A 327 6.39 -20.48 -12.13
N TYR A 328 7.00 -21.52 -12.68
CA TYR A 328 7.00 -22.86 -12.09
C TYR A 328 8.40 -23.44 -12.02
N LYS A 329 8.63 -24.26 -10.99
CA LYS A 329 9.80 -25.11 -10.88
C LYS A 329 9.37 -26.56 -11.03
N LEU A 330 9.85 -27.21 -12.07
CA LEU A 330 9.59 -28.62 -12.33
C LEU A 330 10.52 -29.49 -11.49
N THR A 331 9.96 -30.46 -10.76
CA THR A 331 10.71 -31.45 -9.98
C THR A 331 10.30 -32.86 -10.37
N VAL A 332 11.27 -33.65 -10.84
CA VAL A 332 11.08 -35.07 -11.18
C VAL A 332 11.43 -35.91 -9.96
N LEU A 333 10.43 -36.61 -9.43
CA LEU A 333 10.63 -37.60 -8.39
C LEU A 333 11.10 -38.92 -9.01
N GLN A 334 11.83 -39.74 -8.26
CA GLN A 334 12.37 -41.01 -8.75
C GLN A 334 11.97 -42.14 -7.81
N ASN A 335 11.26 -43.12 -8.34
CA ASN A 335 10.96 -44.38 -7.69
C ASN A 335 11.45 -45.55 -8.55
N ASP A 336 12.03 -46.55 -7.90
CA ASP A 336 12.49 -47.77 -8.57
C ASP A 336 11.31 -48.69 -8.86
N GLY A 337 10.96 -48.86 -10.14
CA GLY A 337 9.86 -49.72 -10.57
C GLY A 337 10.24 -51.20 -10.69
N GLN A 338 11.54 -51.54 -10.73
CA GLN A 338 12.07 -52.91 -10.84
C GLN A 338 11.53 -53.75 -12.00
N CYS A 339 10.83 -53.14 -12.96
CA CYS A 339 10.03 -53.87 -13.96
C CYS A 339 9.01 -54.85 -13.32
N ARG A 340 8.53 -54.57 -12.08
CA ARG A 340 7.54 -55.39 -11.38
C ARG A 340 6.23 -54.65 -11.16
N ALA A 341 5.11 -55.31 -11.47
CA ALA A 341 3.78 -54.69 -11.43
C ALA A 341 3.38 -54.17 -10.03
N ASP A 342 3.71 -54.91 -8.97
CA ASP A 342 3.44 -54.52 -7.58
C ASP A 342 4.18 -53.23 -7.17
N THR A 343 5.45 -53.13 -7.56
CA THR A 343 6.34 -52.02 -7.20
C THR A 343 5.99 -50.75 -7.99
N VAL A 344 5.65 -50.90 -9.28
CA VAL A 344 5.12 -49.82 -10.11
C VAL A 344 3.79 -49.30 -9.55
N MET A 345 2.85 -50.19 -9.21
CA MET A 345 1.54 -49.80 -8.66
C MET A 345 1.70 -49.07 -7.32
N LYS A 346 2.55 -49.59 -6.42
CA LYS A 346 2.89 -48.92 -5.15
C LYS A 346 3.43 -47.51 -5.39
N SER A 347 4.33 -47.35 -6.36
CA SER A 347 4.93 -46.05 -6.69
C SER A 347 3.91 -45.07 -7.24
N PHE A 348 3.02 -45.52 -8.12
CA PHE A 348 1.93 -44.72 -8.69
C PHE A 348 0.98 -44.21 -7.59
N ILE A 349 0.54 -45.11 -6.69
CA ILE A 349 -0.32 -44.75 -5.55
C ILE A 349 0.39 -43.78 -4.61
N SER A 350 1.68 -44.00 -4.34
CA SER A 350 2.50 -43.11 -3.50
C SER A 350 2.53 -41.69 -4.05
N TYR A 351 2.71 -41.53 -5.37
CA TYR A 351 2.70 -40.22 -6.02
C TYR A 351 1.36 -39.50 -5.90
N TYR A 352 0.25 -40.21 -6.08
CA TYR A 352 -1.08 -39.63 -5.93
C TYR A 352 -1.38 -39.20 -4.49
N ILE A 353 -1.01 -40.00 -3.49
CA ILE A 353 -1.32 -39.73 -2.09
C ILE A 353 -0.41 -38.64 -1.49
N GLN A 354 0.88 -38.66 -1.83
CA GLN A 354 1.87 -37.83 -1.13
C GLN A 354 2.07 -36.45 -1.75
N GLN A 355 1.67 -36.23 -3.01
CA GLN A 355 2.00 -35.02 -3.75
C GLN A 355 0.73 -34.36 -4.31
N THR A 356 0.34 -33.23 -3.71
CA THR A 356 -0.86 -32.48 -4.11
C THR A 356 -0.72 -31.77 -5.46
N LYS A 357 0.52 -31.53 -5.92
CA LYS A 357 0.84 -30.87 -7.20
C LYS A 357 1.51 -31.80 -8.22
N MET A 358 1.05 -33.05 -8.25
CA MET A 358 1.51 -34.05 -9.21
C MET A 358 0.85 -33.83 -10.58
N ILE A 359 1.63 -33.52 -11.62
CA ILE A 359 1.12 -33.29 -12.97
C ILE A 359 1.00 -34.57 -13.81
N GLY A 360 1.69 -35.64 -13.43
CA GLY A 360 1.62 -36.91 -14.13
C GLY A 360 2.79 -37.83 -13.81
N VAL A 361 2.83 -38.97 -14.47
CA VAL A 361 3.86 -40.00 -14.29
C VAL A 361 4.66 -40.18 -15.57
N LEU A 362 5.99 -40.15 -15.42
CA LEU A 362 6.95 -40.49 -16.46
C LEU A 362 7.43 -41.93 -16.23
N GLY A 363 7.19 -42.80 -17.21
CA GLY A 363 7.39 -44.25 -17.11
C GLY A 363 6.11 -45.03 -16.75
N PRO A 364 6.22 -46.33 -16.41
CA PRO A 364 7.43 -47.14 -16.33
C PRO A 364 7.91 -47.63 -17.71
N ALA A 365 9.03 -48.36 -17.69
CA ALA A 365 9.71 -48.89 -18.87
C ALA A 365 9.02 -50.10 -19.51
N CYS A 366 8.53 -51.04 -18.69
CA CYS A 366 8.09 -52.36 -19.15
C CYS A 366 6.60 -52.40 -19.49
N SER A 367 6.25 -52.97 -20.63
CA SER A 367 4.87 -52.95 -21.14
C SER A 367 3.87 -53.62 -20.19
N GLU A 368 4.25 -54.75 -19.60
CA GLU A 368 3.41 -55.51 -18.66
C GLU A 368 3.12 -54.74 -17.37
N THR A 369 4.04 -53.87 -16.93
CA THR A 369 3.88 -53.10 -15.69
C THR A 369 3.23 -51.74 -15.90
N VAL A 370 3.31 -51.19 -17.12
CA VAL A 370 2.55 -50.01 -17.54
C VAL A 370 1.05 -50.30 -17.55
N GLU A 371 0.62 -51.47 -18.05
CA GLU A 371 -0.79 -51.79 -18.29
C GLU A 371 -1.73 -51.44 -17.11
N PRO A 372 -1.47 -51.93 -15.88
CA PRO A 372 -2.38 -51.69 -14.77
C PRO A 372 -2.45 -50.20 -14.40
N ILE A 373 -1.32 -49.46 -14.44
CA ILE A 373 -1.34 -48.03 -14.13
C ILE A 373 -1.99 -47.20 -15.25
N ALA A 374 -1.80 -47.59 -16.51
CA ALA A 374 -2.47 -46.99 -17.65
C ALA A 374 -3.99 -47.17 -17.54
N GLY A 375 -4.45 -48.35 -17.11
CA GLY A 375 -5.87 -48.64 -16.92
C GLY A 375 -6.50 -47.81 -15.80
N VAL A 376 -5.80 -47.63 -14.67
CA VAL A 376 -6.33 -46.86 -13.54
C VAL A 376 -6.14 -45.34 -13.67
N SER A 377 -5.21 -44.89 -14.52
CA SER A 377 -4.87 -43.47 -14.72
C SER A 377 -6.08 -42.57 -14.99
N LYS A 378 -7.10 -43.07 -15.70
CA LYS A 378 -8.36 -42.37 -15.99
C LYS A 378 -9.18 -42.03 -14.75
N HIS A 379 -9.07 -42.82 -13.68
CA HIS A 379 -9.76 -42.58 -12.42
C HIS A 379 -9.06 -41.51 -11.58
N PHE A 380 -7.75 -41.38 -11.74
CA PHE A 380 -6.92 -40.38 -11.05
C PHE A 380 -6.70 -39.10 -11.88
N ARG A 381 -7.12 -39.10 -13.15
CA ARG A 381 -6.89 -38.03 -14.15
C ARG A 381 -5.40 -37.65 -14.28
N MET A 382 -4.53 -38.65 -14.17
CA MET A 382 -3.08 -38.47 -14.27
C MET A 382 -2.59 -38.97 -15.61
N ALA A 383 -1.88 -38.13 -16.37
CA ALA A 383 -1.22 -38.57 -17.59
C ALA A 383 -0.08 -39.55 -17.23
N VAL A 384 0.00 -40.66 -17.95
CA VAL A 384 1.09 -41.64 -17.85
C VAL A 384 1.82 -41.66 -19.17
N ILE A 385 3.10 -41.24 -19.19
CA ILE A 385 3.91 -41.17 -20.40
C ILE A 385 5.05 -42.17 -20.29
N SER A 386 4.98 -43.28 -21.01
CA SER A 386 6.07 -44.26 -21.05
C SER A 386 7.12 -43.91 -22.09
N TYR A 387 8.39 -44.02 -21.74
CA TYR A 387 9.51 -43.82 -22.65
C TYR A 387 9.92 -45.08 -23.43
N SER A 388 9.45 -46.28 -23.05
CA SER A 388 9.90 -47.55 -23.66
C SER A 388 8.87 -48.68 -23.72
N ALA A 389 7.59 -48.45 -23.39
CA ALA A 389 6.58 -49.51 -23.49
C ALA A 389 6.01 -49.66 -24.92
N GLU A 390 6.41 -50.74 -25.59
CA GLU A 390 6.12 -51.01 -27.01
C GLU A 390 4.84 -51.84 -27.26
N GLY A 391 4.20 -52.36 -26.21
CA GLY A 391 3.02 -53.22 -26.33
C GLY A 391 1.91 -52.57 -27.18
N ALA A 392 1.50 -53.23 -28.26
CA ALA A 392 0.49 -52.70 -29.18
C ALA A 392 -0.91 -52.59 -28.53
N PHE A 393 -1.19 -53.42 -27.54
CA PHE A 393 -2.46 -53.38 -26.78
C PHE A 393 -2.65 -52.07 -26.01
N LEU A 394 -1.58 -51.32 -25.71
CA LEU A 394 -1.64 -50.02 -25.04
C LEU A 394 -2.14 -48.88 -25.97
N SER A 395 -2.30 -49.14 -27.27
CA SER A 395 -2.80 -48.16 -28.25
C SER A 395 -4.31 -47.97 -28.20
N ASP A 396 -5.05 -48.81 -27.46
CA ASP A 396 -6.49 -48.68 -27.27
C ASP A 396 -6.81 -47.42 -26.44
N ARG A 397 -7.31 -46.38 -27.12
CA ARG A 397 -7.65 -45.09 -26.51
C ARG A 397 -8.95 -45.12 -25.71
N GLU A 398 -9.84 -46.08 -25.96
CA GLU A 398 -11.04 -46.26 -25.14
C GLU A 398 -10.67 -46.90 -23.80
N LYS A 399 -9.74 -47.87 -23.82
CA LYS A 399 -9.24 -48.54 -22.61
C LYS A 399 -8.25 -47.68 -21.83
N TYR A 400 -7.34 -46.97 -22.51
CA TYR A 400 -6.23 -46.19 -21.91
C TYR A 400 -6.19 -44.72 -22.38
N PRO A 401 -7.20 -43.90 -22.03
CA PRO A 401 -7.31 -42.53 -22.54
C PRO A 401 -6.22 -41.56 -22.06
N TYR A 402 -5.60 -41.81 -20.89
CA TYR A 402 -4.55 -40.96 -20.30
C TYR A 402 -3.13 -41.52 -20.50
N PHE A 403 -2.98 -42.57 -21.31
CA PHE A 403 -1.68 -43.17 -21.60
C PHE A 403 -1.07 -42.57 -22.86
N PHE A 404 0.22 -42.25 -22.81
CA PHE A 404 1.01 -41.80 -23.93
C PHE A 404 2.37 -42.48 -23.91
N ARG A 405 3.07 -42.47 -25.05
CA ARG A 405 4.45 -42.95 -25.13
C ARG A 405 5.22 -42.24 -26.23
N THR A 406 6.54 -42.19 -26.05
CA THR A 406 7.46 -41.62 -27.05
C THR A 406 8.05 -42.67 -28.00
N ILE A 407 8.03 -43.95 -27.61
CA ILE A 407 8.50 -45.06 -28.45
C ILE A 407 7.37 -45.58 -29.37
N GLY A 408 7.76 -46.12 -30.53
CA GLY A 408 6.82 -46.79 -31.45
C GLY A 408 6.27 -48.09 -30.86
N GLU A 409 5.13 -48.56 -31.40
CA GLU A 409 4.59 -49.88 -31.04
C GLU A 409 5.24 -51.01 -31.83
N ASN A 410 5.28 -52.20 -31.22
CA ASN A 410 5.82 -53.39 -31.88
C ASN A 410 5.08 -53.80 -33.16
N ARG A 411 3.82 -53.38 -33.32
CA ARG A 411 3.07 -53.63 -34.55
C ARG A 411 3.68 -52.94 -35.78
N GLN A 412 4.45 -51.87 -35.59
CA GLN A 412 5.13 -51.19 -36.69
C GLN A 412 6.11 -52.10 -37.44
N TYR A 413 6.66 -53.14 -36.78
CA TYR A 413 7.51 -54.13 -37.42
C TYR A 413 6.76 -54.96 -38.48
N GLU A 414 5.43 -55.10 -38.40
CA GLU A 414 4.64 -55.80 -39.42
C GLU A 414 4.82 -55.15 -40.80
N HIS A 415 4.86 -53.81 -40.85
CA HIS A 415 5.09 -53.06 -42.08
C HIS A 415 6.49 -53.29 -42.64
N VAL A 416 7.49 -53.38 -41.76
CA VAL A 416 8.88 -53.66 -42.15
C VAL A 416 9.00 -55.09 -42.69
N TYR A 417 8.43 -56.08 -42.00
CA TYR A 417 8.46 -57.48 -42.45
C TYR A 417 7.71 -57.68 -43.76
N ALA A 418 6.58 -57.00 -43.97
CA ALA A 418 5.83 -57.06 -45.23
C ALA A 418 6.62 -56.52 -46.43
N LEU A 419 7.57 -55.60 -46.21
CA LEU A 419 8.47 -55.06 -47.24
C LEU A 419 9.71 -55.94 -47.46
N LEU A 420 10.22 -56.58 -46.39
CA LEU A 420 11.46 -57.35 -46.43
C LEU A 420 11.27 -58.82 -46.83
N LEU A 421 10.12 -59.43 -46.51
CA LEU A 421 9.83 -60.81 -46.83
C LEU A 421 9.15 -60.89 -48.21
N PRO A 422 9.75 -61.57 -49.21
CA PRO A 422 9.09 -61.78 -50.50
C PRO A 422 7.82 -62.61 -50.32
N ARG A 423 6.78 -62.27 -51.10
CA ARG A 423 5.48 -62.93 -51.10
C ARG A 423 5.54 -64.41 -51.45
#